data_AF-A0A974NZ68-F1
#
_entry.id   AF-A0A974NZ68-F1
#
_cell.length_a   1.000
_cell.length_b   1.000
_cell.length_c   1.000
_cell.angle_alpha   90.00
_cell.angle_beta   90.00
_cell.angle_gamma   90.00
#
_symmetry.space_group_name_H-M   'P 1'
#
loop_
_entity.id
_entity.type
_entity.pdbx_description
1 polymer ?
#
loop_
_entity_poly.entity_id
_entity_poly.type
_entity_poly.pdbx_seq_one_letter_code
_entity_poly.pdbx_strand_id
1 'polypeptide(L)'
;MAIMAWVNLFCNEALVAAVDLAKESGLAYVGVSQTSHSGTLSYYVKKRRNKAWLLFRCVNLIQWWYRLVVQAIIFGTNPIAFAAPRAGHEPVVFDMATTVQAWGKNFRCTFKRC
;
A
#
# COMPACT_ATOMS: atom_id res chain seq x y z
N MET A 1 -19.31 -7.16 -4.96
CA MET A 1 -19.13 -5.91 -4.17
C MET A 1 -18.87 -6.16 -2.68
N ALA A 2 -19.33 -7.27 -2.08
CA ALA A 2 -19.13 -7.55 -0.65
C ALA A 2 -17.66 -7.78 -0.23
N ILE A 3 -16.82 -8.46 -1.03
CA ILE A 3 -15.44 -8.85 -0.65
C ILE A 3 -14.49 -7.64 -0.46
N MET A 4 -14.69 -6.54 -1.20
CA MET A 4 -13.83 -5.35 -1.14
C MET A 4 -13.98 -4.53 0.16
N ALA A 5 -15.14 -4.61 0.83
CA ALA A 5 -15.38 -3.89 2.08
C ALA A 5 -14.54 -4.45 3.23
N TRP A 6 -14.33 -5.77 3.24
CA TRP A 6 -13.61 -6.47 4.31
C TRP A 6 -12.12 -6.12 4.35
N VAL A 7 -11.45 -6.02 3.19
CA VAL A 7 -10.01 -5.68 3.17
C VAL A 7 -9.75 -4.28 3.71
N ASN A 8 -10.57 -3.29 3.31
CA ASN A 8 -10.44 -1.94 3.82
C ASN A 8 -10.64 -1.89 5.34
N LEU A 9 -11.56 -2.70 5.88
CA LEU A 9 -11.77 -2.82 7.31
C LEU A 9 -10.52 -3.39 8.01
N PHE A 10 -10.04 -4.56 7.57
CA PHE A 10 -8.87 -5.21 8.17
C PHE A 10 -7.62 -4.33 8.14
N CYS A 11 -7.32 -3.71 6.99
CA CYS A 11 -6.16 -2.81 6.88
C CYS A 11 -6.32 -1.56 7.76
N ASN A 12 -7.55 -1.07 7.95
CA ASN A 12 -7.79 0.05 8.86
C ASN A 12 -7.64 -0.35 10.31
N GLU A 13 -8.17 -1.49 10.74
CA GLU A 13 -8.03 -1.96 12.12
C GLU A 13 -6.57 -2.26 12.47
N ALA A 14 -5.85 -2.94 11.57
CA ALA A 14 -4.42 -3.19 11.72
C ALA A 14 -3.61 -1.90 11.90
N LEU A 15 -3.97 -0.83 11.18
CA LEU A 15 -3.35 0.49 11.34
C LEU A 15 -3.76 1.20 12.64
N VAL A 16 -4.93 0.94 13.22
CA VAL A 16 -5.24 1.42 14.58
C VAL A 16 -4.30 0.73 15.56
N ALA A 17 -4.29 -0.60 15.54
CA ALA A 17 -3.46 -1.40 16.44
C ALA A 17 -1.97 -1.02 16.32
N ALA A 18 -1.46 -0.81 15.10
CA ALA A 18 -0.07 -0.38 14.88
C ALA A 18 0.22 0.99 15.50
N VAL A 19 -0.69 1.96 15.38
CA VAL A 19 -0.49 3.30 15.97
C VAL A 19 -0.53 3.22 17.49
N ASP A 20 -1.46 2.46 18.07
CA ASP A 20 -1.60 2.37 19.51
C ASP A 20 -0.42 1.62 20.14
N LEU A 21 0.02 0.51 19.53
CA LEU A 21 1.26 -0.17 19.92
C LEU A 21 2.48 0.75 19.80
N ALA A 22 2.61 1.50 18.69
CA ALA A 22 3.74 2.40 18.49
C ALA A 22 3.80 3.57 19.50
N LYS A 23 2.67 4.00 20.07
CA LYS A 23 2.67 5.00 21.14
C LYS A 23 3.25 4.45 22.44
N GLU A 24 3.05 3.16 22.70
CA GLU A 24 3.55 2.50 23.91
C GLU A 24 5.02 2.06 23.76
N SER A 25 5.39 1.47 22.62
CA SER A 25 6.71 0.87 22.38
C SER A 25 7.68 1.75 21.58
N GLY A 26 7.23 2.86 21.01
CA GLY A 26 8.00 3.71 20.09
C GLY A 26 8.08 3.17 18.64
N LEU A 27 7.94 1.86 18.43
CA LEU A 27 7.92 1.21 17.11
C LEU A 27 6.99 -0.01 17.14
N ALA A 28 6.12 -0.13 16.14
CA ALA A 28 5.26 -1.30 15.98
C ALA A 28 5.22 -1.79 14.53
N TYR A 29 5.08 -3.10 14.36
CA TYR A 29 4.90 -3.76 13.07
C TYR A 29 3.68 -4.68 13.16
N VAL A 30 2.72 -4.49 12.27
CA VAL A 30 1.49 -5.29 12.20
C VAL A 30 1.36 -5.88 10.81
N GLY A 31 1.32 -7.21 10.74
CA GLY A 31 1.08 -7.96 9.52
C GLY A 31 -0.40 -8.25 9.31
N VAL A 32 -0.87 -8.07 8.07
CA VAL A 32 -2.22 -8.47 7.66
C VAL A 32 -2.07 -9.55 6.58
N SER A 33 -2.54 -10.76 6.87
CA SER A 33 -2.45 -11.92 5.97
C SER A 33 -3.82 -12.32 5.44
N GLN A 34 -3.82 -13.13 4.37
CA GLN A 34 -5.04 -13.68 3.75
C GLN A 34 -6.06 -12.61 3.32
N THR A 35 -5.56 -11.46 2.84
CA THR A 35 -6.41 -10.38 2.32
C THR A 35 -6.38 -10.32 0.80
N SER A 36 -7.45 -9.74 0.25
CA SER A 36 -7.55 -9.43 -1.18
C SER A 36 -6.97 -8.05 -1.50
N HIS A 37 -7.16 -7.57 -2.73
CA HIS A 37 -6.63 -6.28 -3.20
C HIS A 37 -7.04 -5.10 -2.31
N SER A 38 -6.05 -4.43 -1.71
CA SER A 38 -6.24 -3.33 -0.74
C SER A 38 -6.52 -1.96 -1.36
N GLY A 39 -6.45 -1.83 -2.68
CA GLY A 39 -6.71 -0.56 -3.36
C GLY A 39 -5.54 0.40 -3.23
N THR A 40 -5.85 1.69 -3.08
CA THR A 40 -4.86 2.76 -3.02
C THR A 40 -4.25 2.86 -1.61
N LEU A 41 -2.95 2.60 -1.48
CA LEU A 41 -2.30 2.56 -0.18
C LEU A 41 -2.28 3.92 0.54
N SER A 42 -2.09 5.01 -0.21
CA SER A 42 -2.13 6.37 0.34
C SER A 42 -3.45 6.70 1.05
N TYR A 43 -4.57 6.04 0.73
CA TYR A 43 -5.83 6.23 1.46
C TYR A 43 -5.69 5.91 2.95
N TYR A 44 -5.08 4.75 3.26
CA TYR A 44 -4.93 4.29 4.64
C TYR A 44 -3.95 5.16 5.42
N VAL A 45 -2.83 5.49 4.79
CA VAL A 45 -1.78 6.29 5.43
C VAL A 45 -2.26 7.73 5.63
N LYS A 46 -3.00 8.31 4.67
CA LYS A 46 -3.66 9.62 4.81
C LYS A 46 -4.65 9.66 5.97
N LYS A 47 -5.41 8.60 6.21
CA LYS A 47 -6.40 8.59 7.30
C LYS A 47 -5.77 8.77 8.70
N ARG A 48 -4.49 8.43 8.87
CA ARG A 48 -3.78 8.49 10.17
C ARG A 48 -2.50 9.34 10.14
N ARG A 49 -2.33 10.13 9.09
CA ARG A 49 -1.15 10.96 8.76
C ARG A 49 -0.63 11.92 9.84
N ASN A 50 -1.47 12.30 10.81
CA ASN A 50 -1.11 13.23 11.89
C ASN A 50 -0.77 12.52 13.22
N LYS A 51 -0.91 11.19 13.29
CA LYS A 51 -0.80 10.46 14.56
C LYS A 51 0.58 9.84 14.78
N ALA A 52 1.28 9.48 13.72
CA ALA A 52 2.60 8.86 13.78
C ALA A 52 3.25 8.85 12.39
N TRP A 53 4.53 8.49 12.34
CA TRP A 53 5.20 8.09 11.12
C TRP A 53 4.65 6.71 10.71
N LEU A 54 4.16 6.59 9.48
CA LEU A 54 3.44 5.40 9.04
C LEU A 54 4.04 4.86 7.74
N LEU A 55 4.37 3.58 7.74
CA LEU A 55 4.77 2.83 6.56
C LEU A 55 3.74 1.72 6.31
N PHE A 56 3.21 1.66 5.10
CA PHE A 56 2.26 0.64 4.68
C PHE A 56 2.76 -0.01 3.39
N ARG A 57 2.98 -1.32 3.43
CA ARG A 57 3.48 -2.10 2.31
C ARG A 57 2.52 -3.23 2.02
N CYS A 58 2.16 -3.40 0.75
CA CYS A 58 1.44 -4.58 0.29
C CYS A 58 2.35 -5.50 -0.51
N VAL A 59 2.18 -6.80 -0.30
CA VAL A 59 2.76 -7.85 -1.12
C VAL A 59 1.62 -8.52 -1.85
N ASN A 60 1.58 -8.37 -3.17
CA ASN A 60 0.53 -8.94 -4.02
C ASN A 60 0.96 -10.35 -4.48
N LEU A 61 0.01 -11.29 -4.45
CA LEU A 61 0.18 -12.64 -4.99
C LEU A 61 0.13 -12.70 -6.52
N ILE A 62 -0.51 -11.71 -7.17
CA ILE A 62 -0.66 -11.73 -8.63
C ILE A 62 0.65 -11.27 -9.27
N GLN A 63 1.33 -12.22 -9.90
CA GLN A 63 2.62 -12.04 -10.53
C GLN A 63 2.43 -11.31 -11.87
N TRP A 64 3.00 -10.10 -11.97
CA TRP A 64 2.95 -9.27 -13.19
C TRP A 64 4.30 -8.64 -13.56
N TRP A 65 5.35 -8.87 -12.76
CA TRP A 65 6.66 -8.29 -12.93
C TRP A 65 7.77 -9.31 -13.20
N TYR A 66 8.56 -8.99 -14.23
CA TYR A 66 9.77 -9.69 -14.65
C TYR A 66 10.98 -9.23 -13.84
N ARG A 67 11.80 -10.17 -13.34
CA ARG A 67 13.05 -9.83 -12.65
C ARG A 67 14.17 -9.70 -13.68
N LEU A 68 15.02 -8.67 -13.58
CA LEU A 68 16.07 -8.33 -14.54
C LEU A 68 17.02 -9.50 -14.95
N VAL A 69 17.05 -10.58 -14.17
CA VAL A 69 17.94 -11.75 -14.34
C VAL A 69 17.19 -13.05 -14.62
N VAL A 70 15.86 -13.11 -14.47
CA VAL A 70 15.10 -14.37 -14.55
C VAL A 70 13.98 -14.22 -15.57
N GLN A 71 13.88 -15.17 -16.50
CA GLN A 71 12.85 -15.18 -17.54
C GLN A 71 11.40 -15.40 -17.04
N ALA A 72 11.21 -15.47 -15.73
CA ALA A 72 9.94 -15.77 -15.10
C ALA A 72 9.39 -14.56 -14.32
N ILE A 73 8.06 -14.43 -14.34
CA ILE A 73 7.34 -13.42 -13.59
C ILE A 73 7.21 -13.91 -12.14
N ILE A 74 7.87 -13.25 -11.20
CA ILE A 74 7.99 -13.74 -9.80
C ILE A 74 7.23 -12.84 -8.82
N PHE A 75 7.10 -11.54 -9.12
CA PHE A 75 6.51 -10.55 -8.21
C PHE A 75 5.34 -9.79 -8.84
N GLY A 76 4.44 -9.29 -8.00
CA GLY A 76 3.46 -8.27 -8.38
C GLY A 76 4.04 -6.85 -8.34
N THR A 77 3.16 -5.85 -8.48
CA THR A 77 3.53 -4.42 -8.41
C THR A 77 3.92 -3.94 -7.00
N ASN A 78 3.65 -4.75 -5.97
CA ASN A 78 4.06 -4.61 -4.56
C ASN A 78 4.19 -3.16 -4.07
N PRO A 79 3.08 -2.40 -4.04
CA PRO A 79 3.16 -0.98 -3.74
C PRO A 79 3.62 -0.71 -2.29
N ILE A 80 4.29 0.44 -2.13
CA ILE A 80 4.78 0.95 -0.86
C ILE A 80 4.23 2.37 -0.69
N ALA A 81 3.58 2.61 0.43
CA ALA A 81 3.16 3.94 0.84
C ALA A 81 3.74 4.32 2.20
N PHE A 82 4.01 5.60 2.36
CA PHE A 82 4.62 6.17 3.55
C PHE A 82 4.00 7.54 3.83
N ALA A 83 3.81 7.88 5.10
CA ALA A 83 3.53 9.25 5.50
C ALA A 83 4.32 9.67 6.71
N ALA A 84 4.80 10.91 6.64
CA ALA A 84 5.47 11.61 7.72
C ALA A 84 4.64 12.83 8.13
N PRO A 85 4.23 12.94 9.41
CA PRO A 85 3.62 14.15 9.94
C PRO A 85 4.61 15.32 9.87
N ARG A 86 4.09 16.53 9.66
CA ARG A 86 4.86 17.79 9.73
C ARG A 86 4.18 18.74 10.71
N ALA A 87 4.97 19.45 11.52
CA ALA A 87 4.44 20.44 12.44
C ALA A 87 3.77 21.58 11.65
N GLY A 88 2.50 21.86 11.95
CA GLY A 88 1.75 22.99 11.36
C GLY A 88 1.45 22.89 9.86
N HIS A 89 1.76 21.77 9.20
CA HIS A 89 1.60 21.62 7.76
C HIS A 89 0.94 20.30 7.37
N GLU A 90 0.45 20.26 6.13
CA GLU A 90 0.01 19.00 5.53
C GLU A 90 1.15 17.97 5.54
N PRO A 91 0.88 16.73 5.95
CA PRO A 91 1.88 15.69 6.06
C PRO A 91 2.36 15.25 4.67
N VAL A 92 3.60 14.80 4.61
CA VAL A 92 4.18 14.26 3.38
C VAL A 92 3.63 12.86 3.20
N VAL A 93 3.02 12.59 2.05
CA VAL A 93 2.51 11.26 1.69
C VAL A 93 3.17 10.81 0.40
N PHE A 94 3.79 9.64 0.47
CA PHE A 94 4.44 8.96 -0.64
C PHE A 94 3.71 7.66 -0.93
N ASP A 95 3.44 7.35 -2.20
CA ASP A 95 2.76 6.12 -2.62
C ASP A 95 3.25 5.75 -4.03
N MET A 96 3.93 4.62 -4.14
CA MET A 96 4.49 4.15 -5.40
C MET A 96 4.26 2.65 -5.60
N ALA A 97 4.15 2.25 -6.87
CA ALA A 97 4.39 0.87 -7.26
C ALA A 97 5.92 0.63 -7.32
N THR A 98 6.37 -0.60 -7.06
CA THR A 98 7.79 -0.95 -7.23
C THR A 98 8.16 -1.30 -8.68
N THR A 99 7.21 -1.18 -9.60
CA THR A 99 7.42 -1.31 -11.05
C THR A 99 7.67 0.07 -11.67
N VAL A 100 8.32 0.10 -12.83
CA VAL A 100 8.55 1.33 -13.61
C VAL A 100 7.24 2.10 -13.83
N GLN A 101 6.15 1.36 -14.04
CA GLN A 101 4.83 1.94 -14.20
C GLN A 101 3.75 1.03 -13.60
N ALA A 102 2.73 1.64 -13.00
CA ALA A 102 1.52 0.92 -12.59
C ALA A 102 0.80 0.26 -13.77
N TRP A 103 0.31 -0.96 -13.57
CA TRP A 103 -0.35 -1.76 -14.62
C TRP A 103 -1.54 -1.06 -15.28
N GLY A 104 -2.30 -0.25 -14.52
CA GLY A 104 -3.44 0.49 -15.06
C GLY A 104 -3.07 1.44 -16.20
N LYS A 105 -1.84 1.97 -16.25
CA LYS A 105 -1.39 2.78 -17.40
C LYS A 105 -1.14 1.92 -18.63
N ASN A 106 -0.56 0.72 -18.47
CA ASN A 106 -0.36 -0.22 -19.59
C ASN A 106 -1.71 -0.62 -20.20
N PHE A 107 -2.67 -0.99 -19.34
CA PHE A 107 -4.03 -1.32 -19.77
C PHE A 107 -4.66 -0.14 -20.54
N ARG A 108 -4.58 1.08 -20.00
CA ARG A 108 -5.10 2.29 -20.67
C ARG A 108 -4.44 2.53 -22.03
N CYS A 109 -3.15 2.28 -22.18
CA CYS A 109 -2.46 2.45 -23.47
C CYS A 109 -2.93 1.42 -24.52
N THR A 110 -3.25 0.20 -24.11
CA THR A 110 -3.82 -0.83 -25.01
C THR A 110 -5.19 -0.40 -25.56
N PHE A 111 -6.07 0.14 -24.70
CA PHE A 111 -7.43 0.55 -25.11
C PHE A 111 -7.50 1.94 -25.76
N LYS A 112 -6.46 2.77 -25.66
CA LYS A 112 -6.37 4.07 -26.35
C LYS A 112 -5.78 3.99 -27.76
N ARG A 113 -5.49 2.78 -28.25
CA ARG A 113 -4.96 2.53 -29.59
C ARG A 113 -6.07 2.32 -30.64
N CYS A 114 -7.23 2.97 -30.45
CA CYS A 114 -8.30 3.13 -31.44
C CYS A 114 -8.34 4.57 -31.93
#